data_AF-A0ABD3R0Z4-F1
#
_entry.id   AF-A0ABD3R0Z4-F1
#
_cell.length_a   1.000
_cell.length_b   1.000
_cell.length_c   1.000
_cell.angle_alpha   90.00
_cell.angle_beta   90.00
_cell.angle_gamma   90.00
#
_symmetry.space_group_name_H-M   'P 1'
#
loop_
_entity.id
_entity.type
_entity.pdbx_description
1 polymer ?
#
loop_
_entity_poly.entity_id
_entity_poly.type
_entity_poly.pdbx_seq_one_letter_code
_entity_poly.pdbx_strand_id
1 'polypeptide(L)'
;MKSSASLLSVAAAALVLCNLPTPTDAFILAPPIPRFQQTPSYSSSTTSLSSSKEEADKLRQKAASLREQASLLESSLNRPLPPSSSQPNDNDSNSQQRKSLKNKRILITGANGRLGSMITRHLLRSHPELSEVIAAVHYIGSATTRGYGRLSYEVGAEDGIGSIGPVWSEDRDATFTFDRETMGGYNLDKLRVVEVELLNPTQVRTITENVDAIIYCATDFEGNRPRAVASLNAALLFRAVADPLKGRVEIEGVRNCLEGLKSAITDRRYRDNLAGRTSSSTGSSKGPTQFVLISCTPDAFGEFETPFGEFNGLKRQSEYIVNEFPSITHTVLQMGRYDERVEEGLEIYHEEALDDTEIVDGVVCAKKAEGGKERSIWDDGVERRINRRDAARAAVEALLDDDLENRKVQCYTYRR
;
A
#
# COMPACT_ATOMS: atom_id res chain seq x y z
N MET A 1 53.13 52.03 -28.86
CA MET A 1 52.47 53.26 -28.36
C MET A 1 51.71 52.91 -27.10
N LYS A 2 52.07 53.55 -25.97
CA LYS A 2 51.33 53.85 -24.70
C LYS A 2 50.08 53.00 -24.37
N SER A 3 49.79 52.50 -23.16
CA SER A 3 50.28 52.63 -21.77
C SER A 3 49.48 51.57 -20.97
N SER A 4 50.03 50.55 -20.30
CA SER A 4 50.56 50.47 -18.91
C SER A 4 49.62 50.87 -17.75
N ALA A 5 49.43 49.91 -16.82
CA ALA A 5 49.25 49.95 -15.34
C ALA A 5 48.10 48.99 -14.89
N SER A 6 48.15 48.15 -13.84
CA SER A 6 49.10 47.77 -12.77
C SER A 6 48.52 46.47 -12.13
N LEU A 7 49.22 45.34 -12.01
CA LEU A 7 50.14 44.90 -10.95
C LEU A 7 49.64 45.01 -9.48
N LEU A 8 49.68 43.82 -8.82
CA LEU A 8 50.00 43.50 -7.42
C LEU A 8 48.90 43.34 -6.34
N SER A 9 49.06 42.21 -5.62
CA SER A 9 48.81 41.98 -4.17
C SER A 9 47.36 41.68 -3.76
N VAL A 10 47.00 40.66 -2.95
CA VAL A 10 47.72 39.74 -2.04
C VAL A 10 46.71 38.66 -1.57
N ALA A 11 47.16 37.40 -1.41
CA ALA A 11 46.68 36.34 -0.47
C ALA A 11 45.19 35.91 -0.52
N ALA A 12 44.75 34.72 -0.16
CA ALA A 12 45.29 33.42 0.24
C ALA A 12 44.06 32.50 0.43
N ALA A 13 44.30 31.21 0.67
CA ALA A 13 43.33 30.11 0.82
C ALA A 13 42.80 29.58 -0.54
N ALA A 14 43.01 28.33 -0.94
CA ALA A 14 43.32 27.13 -0.20
C ALA A 14 44.14 26.19 -1.08
N LEU A 15 45.36 25.85 -0.62
CA LEU A 15 46.17 24.78 -1.17
C LEU A 15 46.66 23.98 0.03
N VAL A 16 45.82 23.04 0.48
CA VAL A 16 46.17 22.01 1.45
C VAL A 16 45.88 20.67 0.80
N LEU A 17 46.96 20.12 0.23
CA LEU A 17 47.34 18.71 0.22
C LEU A 17 46.32 17.69 -0.31
N CYS A 18 46.53 17.34 -1.58
CA CYS A 18 46.44 15.96 -2.04
C CYS A 18 47.25 15.05 -1.10
N ASN A 19 46.59 14.10 -0.44
CA ASN A 19 47.13 12.83 0.03
C ASN A 19 45.94 11.94 0.41
N LEU A 20 45.37 11.24 -0.58
CA LEU A 20 44.42 10.16 -0.35
C LEU A 20 45.20 8.87 -0.06
N PRO A 21 45.02 8.24 1.11
CA PRO A 21 45.59 6.93 1.38
C PRO A 21 44.74 5.83 0.72
N THR A 22 45.43 4.89 0.08
CA THR A 22 44.89 3.61 -0.41
C THR A 22 44.36 2.76 0.74
N PRO A 23 43.22 2.06 0.61
CA PRO A 23 42.80 1.09 1.61
C PRO A 23 43.53 -0.23 1.40
N THR A 24 44.66 -0.39 2.08
CA THR A 24 45.24 -1.70 2.41
C THR A 24 44.70 -2.17 3.75
N ASP A 25 44.15 -3.38 3.76
CA ASP A 25 44.18 -4.36 4.84
C ASP A 25 43.83 -3.89 6.26
N ALA A 26 42.55 -4.01 6.61
CA ALA A 26 42.11 -4.27 7.98
C ALA A 26 40.90 -5.22 7.98
N PHE A 27 41.16 -6.46 7.57
CA PHE A 27 40.32 -7.61 7.92
C PHE A 27 40.38 -7.78 9.45
N ILE A 28 39.38 -7.26 10.16
CA ILE A 28 39.16 -7.64 11.56
C ILE A 28 38.55 -9.03 11.54
N LEU A 29 39.39 -10.01 11.87
CA LEU A 29 39.07 -11.40 12.11
C LEU A 29 37.96 -11.51 13.17
N ALA A 30 36.75 -11.84 12.72
CA ALA A 30 35.78 -12.50 13.58
C ALA A 30 36.36 -13.88 13.98
N PRO A 31 36.21 -14.31 15.24
CA PRO A 31 36.69 -15.61 15.67
C PRO A 31 36.00 -16.73 14.88
N PRO A 32 36.70 -17.85 14.59
CA PRO A 32 36.16 -18.92 13.78
C PRO A 32 34.92 -19.52 14.45
N ILE A 33 33.82 -19.57 13.71
CA ILE A 33 32.64 -20.35 14.04
C ILE A 33 33.10 -21.81 14.25
N PRO A 34 32.81 -22.45 15.39
CA PRO A 34 33.18 -23.84 15.60
C PRO A 34 32.55 -24.70 14.49
N ARG A 35 33.41 -25.49 13.83
CA ARG A 35 33.01 -26.53 12.88
C ARG A 35 31.97 -27.42 13.55
N PHE A 36 30.74 -27.33 13.08
CA PHE A 36 29.74 -28.35 13.37
C PHE A 36 30.27 -29.68 12.83
N GLN A 37 30.41 -30.63 13.75
CA GLN A 37 30.81 -31.99 13.46
C GLN A 37 29.87 -32.59 12.42
N GLN A 38 30.48 -33.26 11.44
CA GLN A 38 29.80 -34.12 10.50
C GLN A 38 28.91 -35.11 11.26
N THR A 39 27.60 -35.00 11.08
CA THR A 39 26.69 -36.10 11.43
C THR A 39 26.94 -37.27 10.48
N PRO A 40 26.87 -38.52 10.97
CA PRO A 40 27.24 -39.68 10.20
C PRO A 40 26.31 -39.89 9.01
N SER A 41 26.92 -40.32 7.90
CA SER A 41 26.25 -40.85 6.71
C SER A 41 25.24 -41.93 7.10
N TYR A 42 23.95 -41.64 6.94
CA TYR A 42 22.91 -42.66 6.99
C TYR A 42 22.66 -43.17 5.57
N SER A 43 22.93 -44.45 5.39
CA SER A 43 22.58 -45.26 4.24
C SER A 43 21.08 -45.18 3.94
N SER A 44 20.78 -45.16 2.65
CA SER A 44 19.47 -45.33 2.02
C SER A 44 18.50 -46.27 2.76
N SER A 45 17.34 -45.73 3.15
CA SER A 45 16.11 -46.51 3.30
C SER A 45 14.92 -45.72 2.74
N THR A 46 14.31 -46.29 1.70
CA THR A 46 13.31 -45.70 0.81
C THR A 46 11.89 -45.73 1.43
N THR A 47 11.73 -45.31 2.69
CA THR A 47 10.48 -45.55 3.45
C THR A 47 9.96 -44.36 4.28
N SER A 48 10.47 -43.14 4.11
CA SER A 48 10.13 -41.99 5.01
C SER A 48 9.32 -40.84 4.39
N LEU A 49 8.96 -40.89 3.11
CA LEU A 49 8.20 -39.81 2.45
C LEU A 49 6.70 -39.82 2.76
N SER A 50 6.11 -40.97 3.10
CA SER A 50 4.69 -41.07 3.47
C SER A 50 4.43 -40.52 4.86
N SER A 51 5.32 -40.79 5.83
CA SER A 51 5.17 -40.33 7.21
C SER A 51 5.29 -38.81 7.36
N SER A 52 6.18 -38.18 6.58
CA SER A 52 6.33 -36.72 6.60
C SER A 52 5.14 -35.99 5.98
N LYS A 53 4.50 -36.59 4.97
CA LYS A 53 3.30 -36.03 4.33
C LYS A 53 2.08 -36.16 5.23
N GLU A 54 1.91 -37.32 5.87
CA GLU A 54 0.86 -37.52 6.87
C GLU A 54 1.00 -36.60 8.09
N GLU A 55 2.24 -36.33 8.53
CA GLU A 55 2.49 -35.39 9.63
C GLU A 55 2.19 -33.95 9.23
N ALA A 56 2.53 -33.54 8.01
CA ALA A 56 2.16 -32.23 7.47
C ALA A 56 0.65 -32.05 7.35
N ASP A 57 -0.09 -33.08 6.90
CA ASP A 57 -1.54 -33.03 6.79
C ASP A 57 -2.23 -33.01 8.16
N LYS A 58 -1.69 -33.73 9.17
CA LYS A 58 -2.14 -33.63 10.57
C LYS A 58 -1.94 -32.23 11.14
N LEU A 59 -0.81 -31.59 10.85
CA LEU A 59 -0.54 -30.21 11.28
C LEU A 59 -1.48 -29.21 10.61
N ARG A 60 -1.80 -29.39 9.32
CA ARG A 60 -2.78 -28.57 8.59
C ARG A 60 -4.19 -28.71 9.17
N GLN A 61 -4.62 -29.94 9.46
CA GLN A 61 -5.92 -30.18 10.11
C GLN A 61 -5.98 -29.57 11.52
N LYS A 62 -4.90 -29.69 12.29
CA LYS A 62 -4.80 -29.07 13.62
C LYS A 62 -4.84 -27.54 13.55
N ALA A 63 -4.17 -26.94 12.55
CA ALA A 63 -4.22 -25.51 12.32
C ALA A 63 -5.62 -25.02 11.89
N ALA A 64 -6.32 -25.79 11.04
CA ALA A 64 -7.70 -25.49 10.64
C ALA A 64 -8.66 -25.54 11.84
N SER A 65 -8.55 -26.59 12.67
CA SER A 65 -9.35 -26.71 13.90
C SER A 65 -9.09 -25.57 14.90
N LEU A 66 -7.82 -25.14 15.05
CA LEU A 66 -7.48 -24.00 15.92
C LEU A 66 -8.04 -22.67 15.37
N ARG A 67 -8.08 -22.49 14.05
CA ARG A 67 -8.71 -21.31 13.42
C ARG A 67 -10.22 -21.29 13.65
N GLU A 68 -10.88 -22.43 13.57
CA GLU A 68 -12.32 -22.54 13.84
C GLU A 68 -12.64 -22.29 15.32
N GLN A 69 -11.82 -22.83 16.24
CA GLN A 69 -11.92 -22.53 17.67
C GLN A 69 -11.71 -21.04 17.97
N ALA A 70 -10.74 -20.40 17.32
CA ALA A 70 -10.52 -18.96 17.45
C ALA A 70 -11.73 -18.16 16.93
N SER A 71 -12.34 -18.54 15.81
CA SER A 71 -13.56 -17.91 15.28
C SER A 71 -14.76 -18.07 16.23
N LEU A 72 -14.92 -19.23 16.85
CA LEU A 72 -15.98 -19.47 17.84
C LEU A 72 -15.75 -18.65 19.13
N LEU A 73 -14.51 -18.54 19.60
CA LEU A 73 -14.17 -17.71 20.74
C LEU A 73 -14.37 -16.22 20.43
N GLU A 74 -13.99 -15.76 19.24
CA GLU A 74 -14.22 -14.39 18.80
C GLU A 74 -15.73 -14.06 18.69
N SER A 75 -16.55 -14.98 18.16
CA SER A 75 -18.00 -14.77 18.12
C SER A 75 -18.63 -14.78 19.52
N SER A 76 -18.08 -15.55 20.47
CA SER A 76 -18.53 -15.55 21.87
C SER A 76 -18.17 -14.26 22.64
N LEU A 77 -17.06 -13.60 22.26
CA LEU A 77 -16.63 -12.33 22.84
C LEU A 77 -17.41 -11.13 22.29
N ASN A 78 -18.03 -11.28 21.12
CA ASN A 78 -18.82 -10.25 20.44
C ASN A 78 -20.31 -10.28 20.82
N ARG A 79 -20.62 -10.48 22.11
CA ARG A 79 -22.01 -10.55 22.60
C ARG A 79 -22.63 -9.14 22.61
N PRO A 80 -23.73 -8.87 21.88
CA PRO A 80 -24.47 -7.62 22.03
C PRO A 80 -25.06 -7.54 23.44
N LEU A 81 -24.87 -6.39 24.08
CA LEU A 81 -25.47 -6.07 25.38
C LEU A 81 -27.01 -6.21 25.31
N PRO A 82 -27.67 -6.70 26.38
CA PRO A 82 -29.12 -6.79 26.41
C PRO A 82 -29.75 -5.38 26.39
N PRO A 83 -30.95 -5.21 25.79
CA PRO A 83 -31.60 -3.91 25.71
C PRO A 83 -32.10 -3.49 27.09
N SER A 84 -31.57 -2.37 27.61
CA SER A 84 -32.10 -1.76 28.82
C SER A 84 -33.38 -0.99 28.52
N SER A 85 -34.42 -1.30 29.27
CA SER A 85 -35.76 -0.70 29.24
C SER A 85 -35.77 0.82 29.55
N SER A 86 -36.33 1.61 28.62
CA SER A 86 -37.31 2.73 28.76
C SER A 86 -37.17 3.69 29.97
N GLN A 87 -37.06 5.03 29.91
CA GLN A 87 -37.68 6.14 29.11
C GLN A 87 -37.00 7.49 29.52
N PRO A 88 -37.39 8.72 29.05
CA PRO A 88 -37.92 9.18 27.75
C PRO A 88 -37.19 10.42 27.17
N ASN A 89 -37.41 10.64 25.86
CA ASN A 89 -37.50 11.90 25.10
C ASN A 89 -36.40 12.96 25.24
N ASP A 90 -35.58 13.08 24.19
CA ASP A 90 -35.62 14.28 23.35
C ASP A 90 -35.54 13.88 21.88
N ASN A 91 -36.51 14.40 21.11
CA ASN A 91 -36.61 14.23 19.67
C ASN A 91 -35.45 14.92 18.98
N ASP A 92 -34.55 14.15 18.37
CA ASP A 92 -34.13 14.47 17.01
C ASP A 92 -33.79 13.19 16.23
N SER A 93 -34.40 13.12 15.06
CA SER A 93 -34.56 11.96 14.20
C SER A 93 -33.25 11.40 13.62
N ASN A 94 -33.03 10.10 13.83
CA ASN A 94 -32.53 9.16 12.81
C ASN A 94 -31.22 9.51 12.06
N SER A 95 -30.23 10.10 12.73
CA SER A 95 -28.88 10.15 12.16
C SER A 95 -28.24 8.76 12.25
N GLN A 96 -28.32 7.95 11.20
CA GLN A 96 -27.33 6.89 10.98
C GLN A 96 -25.95 7.54 11.19
N GLN A 97 -25.18 7.05 12.18
CA GLN A 97 -23.86 7.61 12.50
C GLN A 97 -22.93 7.35 11.32
N ARG A 98 -22.92 8.28 10.35
CA ARG A 98 -22.03 8.23 9.19
C ARG A 98 -20.58 8.14 9.67
N LYS A 99 -19.76 7.39 8.94
CA LYS A 99 -18.32 7.34 9.17
C LYS A 99 -17.72 8.74 9.06
N SER A 100 -16.63 8.99 9.78
CA SER A 100 -15.93 10.27 9.73
C SER A 100 -14.40 10.12 9.77
N LEU A 101 -13.72 10.99 9.03
CA LEU A 101 -12.26 11.14 9.04
C LEU A 101 -11.75 12.17 10.06
N LYS A 102 -12.63 12.77 10.88
CA LYS A 102 -12.25 13.78 11.86
C LYS A 102 -11.22 13.25 12.85
N ASN A 103 -10.10 13.97 12.96
CA ASN A 103 -8.94 13.66 13.80
C ASN A 103 -8.29 12.28 13.50
N LYS A 104 -8.53 11.71 12.33
CA LYS A 104 -7.96 10.41 11.93
C LYS A 104 -6.62 10.57 11.23
N ARG A 105 -5.78 9.55 11.40
CA ARG A 105 -4.48 9.41 10.73
C ARG A 105 -4.58 8.35 9.64
N ILE A 106 -4.32 8.73 8.40
CA ILE A 106 -4.48 7.85 7.23
C ILE A 106 -3.10 7.58 6.62
N LEU A 107 -2.79 6.30 6.41
CA LEU A 107 -1.58 5.87 5.72
C LEU A 107 -1.89 5.54 4.26
N ILE A 108 -1.09 6.06 3.34
CA ILE A 108 -1.19 5.78 1.91
C ILE A 108 0.10 5.07 1.48
N THR A 109 0.00 3.81 1.07
CA THR A 109 1.15 3.08 0.50
C THR A 109 1.23 3.29 -1.00
N GLY A 110 2.44 3.38 -1.56
CA GLY A 110 2.60 3.72 -2.97
C GLY A 110 2.26 5.17 -3.30
N ALA A 111 2.43 6.08 -2.32
CA ALA A 111 2.05 7.49 -2.44
C ALA A 111 2.80 8.25 -3.55
N ASN A 112 3.99 7.78 -3.94
CA ASN A 112 4.75 8.30 -5.09
C ASN A 112 4.31 7.71 -6.45
N GLY A 113 3.30 6.83 -6.47
CA GLY A 113 2.67 6.30 -7.68
C GLY A 113 1.72 7.27 -8.36
N ARG A 114 1.21 6.92 -9.55
CA ARG A 114 0.26 7.77 -10.29
C ARG A 114 -1.06 7.96 -9.53
N LEU A 115 -1.60 6.89 -8.96
CA LEU A 115 -2.84 6.94 -8.19
C LEU A 115 -2.59 7.44 -6.76
N GLY A 116 -1.58 6.92 -6.07
CA GLY A 116 -1.32 7.27 -4.66
C GLY A 116 -1.08 8.76 -4.42
N SER A 117 -0.43 9.44 -5.36
CA SER A 117 -0.22 10.90 -5.29
C SER A 117 -1.54 11.67 -5.45
N MET A 118 -2.40 11.24 -6.37
CA MET A 118 -3.76 11.79 -6.55
C MET A 118 -4.66 11.52 -5.34
N ILE A 119 -4.58 10.34 -4.73
CA ILE A 119 -5.29 10.02 -3.47
C ILE A 119 -4.82 10.96 -2.36
N THR A 120 -3.51 11.12 -2.21
CA THR A 120 -2.92 12.01 -1.20
C THR A 120 -3.41 13.44 -1.38
N ARG A 121 -3.36 13.95 -2.61
CA ARG A 121 -3.88 15.27 -2.97
C ARG A 121 -5.36 15.39 -2.65
N HIS A 122 -6.18 14.45 -3.11
CA HIS A 122 -7.63 14.52 -2.94
C HIS A 122 -7.98 14.56 -1.46
N LEU A 123 -7.41 13.65 -0.67
CA LEU A 123 -7.63 13.54 0.77
C LEU A 123 -7.22 14.80 1.54
N LEU A 124 -6.08 15.41 1.20
CA LEU A 124 -5.64 16.69 1.80
C LEU A 124 -6.56 17.87 1.44
N ARG A 125 -7.12 17.90 0.23
CA ARG A 125 -7.97 19.00 -0.25
C ARG A 125 -9.44 18.87 0.18
N SER A 126 -9.97 17.66 0.24
CA SER A 126 -11.39 17.41 0.54
C SER A 126 -11.69 17.15 2.01
N HIS A 127 -10.71 16.72 2.81
CA HIS A 127 -10.92 16.35 4.22
C HIS A 127 -9.98 17.11 5.17
N PRO A 128 -10.15 18.44 5.32
CA PRO A 128 -9.34 19.26 6.22
C PRO A 128 -9.50 18.91 7.70
N GLU A 129 -10.49 18.11 8.09
CA GLU A 129 -10.71 17.65 9.47
C GLU A 129 -9.78 16.51 9.92
N LEU A 130 -9.00 15.95 9.00
CA LEU A 130 -7.98 14.95 9.31
C LEU A 130 -6.90 15.49 10.25
N SER A 131 -6.32 14.60 11.04
CA SER A 131 -5.17 14.95 11.88
C SER A 131 -3.86 14.85 11.10
N GLU A 132 -3.68 13.78 10.32
CA GLU A 132 -2.44 13.55 9.56
C GLU A 132 -2.65 12.60 8.38
N VAL A 133 -1.89 12.84 7.31
CA VAL A 133 -1.77 11.96 6.14
C VAL A 133 -0.33 11.48 6.05
N ILE A 134 -0.12 10.17 6.17
CA ILE A 134 1.20 9.55 6.09
C ILE A 134 1.38 8.98 4.68
N ALA A 135 2.24 9.60 3.89
CA ALA A 135 2.58 9.15 2.54
C ALA A 135 3.80 8.22 2.59
N ALA A 136 3.58 6.91 2.52
CA ALA A 136 4.66 5.93 2.43
C ALA A 136 5.19 5.84 1.00
N VAL A 137 6.46 6.18 0.83
CA VAL A 137 7.15 6.23 -0.45
C VAL A 137 8.30 5.23 -0.48
N HIS A 138 8.54 4.63 -1.64
CA HIS A 138 9.69 3.77 -1.85
C HIS A 138 10.82 4.56 -2.53
N TYR A 139 12.04 4.46 -1.99
CA TYR A 139 13.23 5.12 -2.53
C TYR A 139 13.79 4.33 -3.73
N ILE A 140 13.78 4.94 -4.92
CA ILE A 140 14.28 4.32 -6.17
C ILE A 140 15.60 4.99 -6.60
N GLY A 141 16.63 4.93 -5.77
CA GLY A 141 18.01 5.30 -6.15
C GLY A 141 18.24 6.76 -6.61
N SER A 142 19.50 7.10 -6.91
CA SER A 142 19.96 8.45 -7.25
C SER A 142 19.48 8.98 -8.61
N ALA A 143 18.96 8.11 -9.48
CA ALA A 143 18.44 8.49 -10.80
C ALA A 143 16.99 9.02 -10.75
N THR A 144 16.34 9.02 -9.59
CA THR A 144 14.92 9.40 -9.47
C THR A 144 14.68 10.62 -8.56
N THR A 145 15.18 11.78 -9.00
CA THR A 145 14.47 13.06 -8.78
C THR A 145 12.97 12.98 -9.15
N ARG A 146 12.56 11.97 -9.92
CA ARG A 146 11.18 11.63 -10.28
C ARG A 146 10.33 10.97 -9.18
N GLY A 147 10.93 10.32 -8.17
CA GLY A 147 10.18 9.58 -7.15
C GLY A 147 9.34 10.51 -6.27
N TYR A 148 9.99 11.51 -5.70
CA TYR A 148 9.32 12.57 -4.94
C TYR A 148 8.62 13.59 -5.84
N GLY A 149 9.19 13.87 -7.01
CA GLY A 149 8.69 14.90 -7.91
C GLY A 149 7.20 14.75 -8.24
N ARG A 150 6.71 13.52 -8.44
CA ARG A 150 5.28 13.30 -8.71
C ARG A 150 4.40 13.63 -7.50
N LEU A 151 4.74 13.11 -6.32
CA LEU A 151 3.98 13.39 -5.11
C LEU A 151 4.00 14.88 -4.80
N SER A 152 5.18 15.51 -4.84
CA SER A 152 5.37 16.94 -4.62
C SER A 152 4.60 17.80 -5.62
N TYR A 153 4.56 17.39 -6.89
CA TYR A 153 3.78 18.07 -7.92
C TYR A 153 2.28 18.01 -7.61
N GLU A 154 1.73 16.82 -7.41
CA GLU A 154 0.29 16.62 -7.21
C GLU A 154 -0.24 17.29 -5.93
N VAL A 155 0.50 17.24 -4.82
CA VAL A 155 0.02 17.79 -3.55
C VAL A 155 0.25 19.29 -3.41
N GLY A 156 1.31 19.83 -4.04
CA GLY A 156 1.76 21.19 -3.81
C GLY A 156 2.04 21.99 -5.07
N ALA A 157 2.90 21.48 -5.97
CA ALA A 157 3.45 22.33 -7.03
C ALA A 157 2.51 22.55 -8.24
N GLU A 158 1.45 21.75 -8.43
CA GLU A 158 0.56 21.86 -9.60
C GLU A 158 -0.06 23.24 -9.75
N ASP A 159 -0.45 23.84 -8.63
CA ASP A 159 -1.10 25.15 -8.58
C ASP A 159 -0.14 26.23 -8.04
N GLY A 160 1.16 25.91 -7.95
CA GLY A 160 2.18 26.82 -7.46
C GLY A 160 2.50 27.92 -8.49
N ILE A 161 2.64 29.15 -8.02
CA ILE A 161 3.11 30.25 -8.86
C ILE A 161 4.64 30.15 -8.97
N GLY A 162 5.14 30.06 -10.20
CA GLY A 162 6.54 29.81 -10.47
C GLY A 162 6.99 30.20 -11.87
N SER A 163 8.30 30.28 -12.08
CA SER A 163 8.90 30.48 -13.41
C SER A 163 9.51 29.17 -13.87
N ILE A 164 9.11 28.70 -15.05
CA ILE A 164 9.76 27.57 -15.73
C ILE A 164 10.69 28.15 -16.78
N GLY A 165 11.99 27.87 -16.66
CA GLY A 165 12.96 28.22 -17.68
C GLY A 165 12.58 27.64 -19.05
N PRO A 166 12.78 28.38 -20.17
CA PRO A 166 12.51 27.85 -21.50
C PRO A 166 13.33 26.58 -21.75
N VAL A 167 12.73 25.60 -22.45
CA VAL A 167 13.36 24.29 -22.74
C VAL A 167 14.71 24.40 -23.46
N TRP A 168 14.92 25.49 -24.20
CA TRP A 168 16.13 25.78 -24.97
C TRP A 168 17.17 26.63 -24.20
N SER A 169 16.88 27.07 -22.98
CA SER A 169 17.83 27.81 -22.16
C SER A 169 18.75 26.87 -21.37
N GLU A 170 19.95 27.34 -21.05
CA GLU A 170 20.88 26.64 -20.16
C GLU A 170 20.34 26.61 -18.71
N ASP A 171 19.58 27.64 -18.32
CA ASP A 171 18.88 27.74 -17.04
C ASP A 171 17.53 27.00 -17.09
N ARG A 172 17.57 25.68 -16.97
CA ARG A 172 16.39 24.81 -16.95
C ARG A 172 15.69 24.73 -15.60
N ASP A 173 16.08 25.57 -14.66
CA ASP A 173 15.56 25.52 -13.30
C ASP A 173 14.11 26.01 -13.29
N ALA A 174 13.24 25.19 -12.70
CA ALA A 174 11.88 25.57 -12.38
C ALA A 174 11.86 26.02 -10.91
N THR A 175 11.47 27.27 -10.68
CA THR A 175 11.26 27.78 -9.31
C THR A 175 9.76 27.85 -9.04
N PHE A 176 9.34 27.36 -7.88
CA PHE A 176 7.96 27.43 -7.42
C PHE A 176 7.94 28.06 -6.04
N THR A 177 7.06 29.03 -5.85
CA THR A 177 6.86 29.69 -4.54
C THR A 177 5.49 29.34 -3.99
N PHE A 178 5.43 29.09 -2.68
CA PHE A 178 4.16 28.87 -2.00
C PHE A 178 3.32 30.15 -2.03
N ASP A 179 2.14 30.07 -2.61
CA ASP A 179 1.15 31.14 -2.59
C ASP A 179 0.06 30.84 -1.55
N ARG A 180 -0.12 31.73 -0.58
CA ARG A 180 -1.09 31.54 0.50
C ARG A 180 -2.54 31.64 0.01
N GLU A 181 -2.80 32.44 -1.02
CA GLU A 181 -4.18 32.61 -1.54
C GLU A 181 -4.65 31.34 -2.23
N THR A 182 -3.81 30.75 -3.09
CA THR A 182 -4.15 29.54 -3.86
C THR A 182 -3.94 28.25 -3.07
N MET A 183 -2.84 28.16 -2.30
CA MET A 183 -2.39 26.92 -1.66
C MET A 183 -2.70 26.85 -0.15
N GLY A 184 -3.25 27.90 0.44
CA GLY A 184 -3.58 27.96 1.86
C GLY A 184 -4.55 26.86 2.33
N GLY A 185 -5.37 26.33 1.42
CA GLY A 185 -6.30 25.24 1.68
C GLY A 185 -5.75 23.82 1.45
N TYR A 186 -4.46 23.66 1.12
CA TYR A 186 -3.92 22.33 0.77
C TYR A 186 -3.53 21.47 1.97
N ASN A 187 -3.58 22.03 3.19
CA ASN A 187 -3.31 21.32 4.44
C ASN A 187 -1.97 20.54 4.43
N LEU A 188 -0.95 21.10 3.76
CA LEU A 188 0.36 20.45 3.59
C LEU A 188 1.09 20.23 4.92
N ASP A 189 0.75 21.01 5.96
CA ASP A 189 1.21 20.82 7.33
C ASP A 189 0.79 19.47 7.93
N LYS A 190 -0.24 18.83 7.37
CA LYS A 190 -0.75 17.51 7.79
C LYS A 190 -0.12 16.36 7.02
N LEU A 191 0.65 16.64 5.97
CA LEU A 191 1.30 15.62 5.16
C LEU A 191 2.66 15.25 5.76
N ARG A 192 2.81 13.99 6.17
CA ARG A 192 4.11 13.42 6.55
C ARG A 192 4.55 12.40 5.51
N VAL A 193 5.67 12.66 4.86
CA VAL A 193 6.28 11.74 3.90
C VAL A 193 7.28 10.86 4.63
N VAL A 194 7.20 9.53 4.43
CA VAL A 194 8.08 8.56 5.09
C VAL A 194 8.58 7.54 4.08
N GLU A 195 9.89 7.34 4.03
CA GLU A 195 10.51 6.26 3.25
C GLU A 195 10.30 4.91 3.93
N VAL A 196 9.74 3.95 3.18
CA VAL A 196 9.41 2.63 3.71
C VAL A 196 9.66 1.54 2.67
N GLU A 197 10.37 0.50 3.08
CA GLU A 197 10.39 -0.78 2.41
C GLU A 197 9.22 -1.64 2.91
N LEU A 198 8.20 -1.84 2.06
CA LEU A 198 6.98 -2.56 2.43
C LEU A 198 7.24 -4.06 2.67
N LEU A 199 8.34 -4.59 2.12
CA LEU A 199 8.79 -5.96 2.40
C LEU A 199 9.54 -6.06 3.73
N ASN A 200 9.83 -4.95 4.41
CA ASN A 200 10.45 -4.95 5.73
C ASN A 200 9.36 -4.81 6.82
N PRO A 201 8.98 -5.91 7.50
CA PRO A 201 7.88 -5.89 8.47
C PRO A 201 8.16 -4.97 9.66
N THR A 202 9.43 -4.76 10.03
CA THR A 202 9.78 -3.83 11.12
C THR A 202 9.47 -2.38 10.74
N GLN A 203 9.81 -1.97 9.51
CA GLN A 203 9.49 -0.61 9.04
C GLN A 203 7.98 -0.42 8.89
N VAL A 204 7.29 -1.42 8.33
CA VAL A 204 5.82 -1.39 8.19
C VAL A 204 5.13 -1.33 9.56
N ARG A 205 5.62 -2.05 10.57
CA ARG A 205 5.10 -1.95 11.93
C ARG A 205 5.25 -0.54 12.48
N THR A 206 6.42 0.08 12.33
CA THR A 206 6.66 1.45 12.81
C THR A 206 5.76 2.47 12.13
N ILE A 207 5.54 2.37 10.82
CA ILE A 207 4.71 3.35 10.10
C ILE A 207 3.21 3.13 10.26
N THR A 208 2.78 1.93 10.64
CA THR A 208 1.38 1.61 10.98
C THR A 208 1.02 1.96 12.43
N GLU A 209 2.01 2.34 13.26
CA GLU A 209 1.75 2.78 14.64
C GLU A 209 0.82 3.98 14.69
N ASN A 210 -0.29 3.80 15.43
CA ASN A 210 -1.32 4.81 15.64
C ASN A 210 -2.01 5.31 14.36
N VAL A 211 -1.99 4.52 13.28
CA VAL A 211 -2.80 4.76 12.08
C VAL A 211 -4.25 4.30 12.32
N ASP A 212 -5.22 5.03 11.76
CA ASP A 212 -6.65 4.67 11.84
C ASP A 212 -7.13 3.89 10.62
N ALA A 213 -6.59 4.21 9.44
CA ALA A 213 -6.86 3.47 8.21
C ALA A 213 -5.70 3.51 7.22
N ILE A 214 -5.64 2.50 6.35
CA ILE A 214 -4.63 2.36 5.31
C ILE A 214 -5.33 2.32 3.94
N ILE A 215 -4.87 3.13 2.99
CA ILE A 215 -5.16 2.95 1.57
C ILE A 215 -3.94 2.30 0.92
N TYR A 216 -4.11 1.06 0.47
CA TYR A 216 -3.06 0.28 -0.14
C TYR A 216 -3.10 0.38 -1.66
N CYS A 217 -2.17 1.13 -2.25
CA CYS A 217 -2.04 1.24 -3.71
C CYS A 217 -0.60 1.02 -4.22
N ALA A 218 0.25 0.43 -3.38
CA ALA A 218 1.60 0.03 -3.76
C ALA A 218 1.57 -1.15 -4.75
N THR A 219 2.49 -1.10 -5.73
CA THR A 219 2.64 -2.16 -6.71
C THR A 219 4.04 -2.16 -7.30
N ASP A 220 4.54 -3.36 -7.61
CA ASP A 220 5.82 -3.56 -8.29
C ASP A 220 5.70 -3.39 -9.81
N PHE A 221 4.56 -2.90 -10.31
CA PHE A 221 4.24 -2.80 -11.74
C PHE A 221 3.93 -1.37 -12.19
N GLU A 222 4.29 -1.04 -13.43
CA GLU A 222 3.79 0.11 -14.18
C GLU A 222 3.01 -0.39 -15.39
N GLY A 223 1.68 -0.49 -15.22
CA GLY A 223 0.82 -1.17 -16.19
C GLY A 223 1.17 -2.66 -16.25
N ASN A 224 1.52 -3.15 -17.43
CA ASN A 224 1.94 -4.54 -17.63
C ASN A 224 3.45 -4.78 -17.52
N ARG A 225 4.22 -3.78 -17.05
CA ARG A 225 5.69 -3.86 -16.94
C ARG A 225 6.13 -3.90 -15.48
N PRO A 226 6.99 -4.84 -15.05
CA PRO A 226 7.60 -4.78 -13.73
C PRO A 226 8.47 -3.52 -13.59
N ARG A 227 8.32 -2.77 -12.51
CA ARG A 227 9.16 -1.61 -12.15
C ARG A 227 10.56 -2.03 -11.74
N ALA A 228 10.73 -3.25 -11.22
CA ALA A 228 12.00 -3.80 -10.77
C ALA A 228 12.57 -4.84 -11.76
N VAL A 229 13.17 -4.36 -12.85
CA VAL A 229 14.25 -5.09 -13.55
C VAL A 229 15.62 -4.46 -13.22
N ALA A 230 15.64 -3.27 -12.61
CA ALA A 230 16.88 -2.54 -12.27
C ALA A 230 17.62 -3.07 -11.02
N SER A 231 17.00 -3.95 -10.25
CA SER A 231 17.69 -4.73 -9.22
C SER A 231 17.17 -6.17 -9.26
N LEU A 232 17.68 -6.94 -10.22
CA LEU A 232 17.78 -8.40 -10.07
C LEU A 232 18.69 -8.70 -8.86
N ASN A 233 18.19 -8.41 -7.66
CA ASN A 233 18.78 -8.93 -6.45
C ASN A 233 18.49 -10.42 -6.50
N ALA A 234 19.51 -11.22 -6.78
CA ALA A 234 19.39 -12.68 -6.83
C ALA A 234 18.68 -13.22 -5.58
N ALA A 235 18.80 -12.56 -4.43
CA ALA A 235 18.09 -12.91 -3.21
C ALA A 235 16.54 -12.83 -3.31
N LEU A 236 15.98 -11.88 -4.07
CA LEU A 236 14.53 -11.79 -4.29
C LEU A 236 14.06 -12.90 -5.23
N LEU A 237 14.84 -13.22 -6.25
CA LEU A 237 14.54 -14.31 -7.17
C LEU A 237 14.66 -15.69 -6.47
N PHE A 238 15.72 -15.90 -5.68
CA PHE A 238 15.88 -17.11 -4.85
C PHE A 238 14.81 -17.23 -3.76
N ARG A 239 14.36 -16.12 -3.15
CA ARG A 239 13.24 -16.14 -2.20
C ARG A 239 11.91 -16.47 -2.88
N ALA A 240 11.64 -15.90 -4.04
CA ALA A 240 10.42 -16.20 -4.80
C ALA A 240 10.40 -17.65 -5.32
N VAL A 241 11.56 -18.22 -5.64
CA VAL A 241 11.70 -19.64 -5.99
C VAL A 241 11.53 -20.55 -4.76
N ALA A 242 11.95 -20.11 -3.57
CA ALA A 242 11.83 -20.88 -2.33
C ALA A 242 10.43 -20.80 -1.69
N ASP A 243 9.72 -19.68 -1.87
CA ASP A 243 8.34 -19.48 -1.41
C ASP A 243 7.65 -18.48 -2.35
N PRO A 244 6.71 -18.92 -3.20
CA PRO A 244 6.06 -18.04 -4.18
C PRO A 244 5.24 -16.93 -3.52
N LEU A 245 4.94 -17.01 -2.22
CA LEU A 245 4.18 -15.99 -1.49
C LEU A 245 5.06 -14.89 -0.89
N LYS A 246 6.39 -15.01 -0.95
CA LYS A 246 7.34 -14.06 -0.33
C LYS A 246 8.06 -13.19 -1.36
N GLY A 247 8.44 -11.99 -0.92
CA GLY A 247 9.25 -11.03 -1.67
C GLY A 247 8.46 -10.13 -2.62
N ARG A 248 7.14 -10.00 -2.43
CA ARG A 248 6.25 -9.27 -3.36
C ARG A 248 5.44 -8.21 -2.63
N VAL A 249 5.42 -7.00 -3.18
CA VAL A 249 4.65 -5.92 -2.57
C VAL A 249 3.16 -6.23 -2.63
N GLU A 250 2.66 -6.90 -3.67
CA GLU A 250 1.23 -7.29 -3.78
C GLU A 250 0.80 -8.27 -2.67
N ILE A 251 1.69 -9.12 -2.17
CA ILE A 251 1.33 -10.20 -1.23
C ILE A 251 1.87 -9.90 0.17
N GLU A 252 3.20 -9.89 0.29
CA GLU A 252 3.88 -9.70 1.57
C GLU A 252 3.71 -8.27 2.07
N GLY A 253 3.71 -7.27 1.18
CA GLY A 253 3.42 -5.89 1.55
C GLY A 253 2.01 -5.70 2.13
N VAL A 254 0.99 -6.31 1.51
CA VAL A 254 -0.38 -6.30 2.02
C VAL A 254 -0.47 -6.99 3.38
N ARG A 255 0.11 -8.18 3.52
CA ARG A 255 0.14 -8.93 4.78
C ARG A 255 0.83 -8.12 5.89
N ASN A 256 2.00 -7.55 5.62
CA ASN A 256 2.75 -6.74 6.57
C ASN A 256 1.92 -5.53 7.05
N CYS A 257 1.22 -4.84 6.14
CA CYS A 257 0.37 -3.71 6.51
C CYS A 257 -0.84 -4.13 7.36
N LEU A 258 -1.50 -5.25 7.03
CA LEU A 258 -2.62 -5.78 7.80
C LEU A 258 -2.19 -6.24 9.20
N GLU A 259 -1.06 -6.94 9.31
CA GLU A 259 -0.49 -7.36 10.60
C GLU A 259 -0.10 -6.15 11.45
N GLY A 260 0.58 -5.16 10.86
CA GLY A 260 0.95 -3.91 11.52
C GLY A 260 -0.28 -3.14 12.02
N LEU A 261 -1.31 -3.02 11.18
CA LEU A 261 -2.56 -2.36 11.54
C LEU A 261 -3.30 -3.11 12.67
N LYS A 262 -3.40 -4.44 12.59
CA LYS A 262 -4.01 -5.28 13.62
C LYS A 262 -3.31 -5.09 14.97
N SER A 263 -1.97 -5.12 14.97
CA SER A 263 -1.18 -4.85 16.17
C SER A 263 -1.45 -3.45 16.71
N ALA A 264 -1.42 -2.42 15.86
CA ALA A 264 -1.65 -1.03 16.27
C ALA A 264 -3.03 -0.81 16.89
N ILE A 265 -4.09 -1.40 16.32
CA ILE A 265 -5.45 -1.36 16.85
C ILE A 265 -5.52 -2.07 18.21
N THR A 266 -4.89 -3.24 18.32
CA THR A 266 -4.89 -4.04 19.55
C THR A 266 -4.15 -3.32 20.68
N ASP A 267 -2.97 -2.77 20.40
CA ASP A 267 -2.17 -1.99 21.34
C ASP A 267 -2.88 -0.71 21.79
N ARG A 268 -3.64 -0.08 20.89
CA ARG A 268 -4.49 1.07 21.23
C ARG A 268 -5.60 0.67 22.20
N ARG A 269 -6.36 -0.40 21.88
CA ARG A 269 -7.42 -0.92 22.78
C ARG A 269 -6.86 -1.28 24.16
N TYR A 270 -5.68 -1.91 24.20
CA TYR A 270 -5.02 -2.23 25.46
C TYR A 270 -4.67 -0.98 26.28
N ARG A 271 -4.11 0.05 25.64
CA ARG A 271 -3.79 1.33 26.30
C ARG A 271 -5.05 2.06 26.79
N ASP A 272 -6.12 2.06 26.01
CA ASP A 272 -7.38 2.69 26.40
C ASP A 272 -8.00 2.00 27.62
N ASN A 273 -7.97 0.66 27.65
CA ASN A 273 -8.41 -0.13 28.79
C ASN A 273 -7.58 0.15 30.05
N LEU A 274 -6.25 0.25 29.92
CA LEU A 274 -5.36 0.54 31.06
C LEU A 274 -5.56 1.97 31.60
N ALA A 275 -5.86 2.93 30.74
CA ALA A 275 -6.12 4.31 31.11
C ALA A 275 -7.50 4.51 31.78
N GLY A 276 -8.30 3.45 31.95
CA GLY A 276 -9.67 3.55 32.46
C GLY A 276 -10.60 4.34 31.54
N ARG A 277 -10.17 4.59 30.30
CA ARG A 277 -11.02 5.13 29.25
C ARG A 277 -11.89 3.97 28.78
N THR A 278 -12.98 3.71 29.49
CA THR A 278 -14.08 2.96 28.88
C THR A 278 -14.37 3.67 27.58
N SER A 279 -14.46 2.93 26.48
CA SER A 279 -14.98 3.40 25.20
C SER A 279 -16.48 3.71 25.32
N SER A 280 -16.85 4.47 26.35
CA SER A 280 -18.11 5.16 26.47
C SER A 280 -18.00 6.35 25.53
N SER A 281 -18.40 6.07 24.29
CA SER A 281 -18.74 7.05 23.27
C SER A 281 -19.73 8.05 23.85
N THR A 282 -19.20 9.11 24.46
CA THR A 282 -19.86 10.42 24.43
C THR A 282 -20.05 10.72 22.95
N GLY A 283 -21.30 10.59 22.48
CA GLY A 283 -21.61 10.17 21.10
C GLY A 283 -20.86 10.91 19.99
N SER A 284 -20.22 10.19 19.06
CA SER A 284 -19.72 10.78 17.80
C SER A 284 -19.17 9.71 16.84
N SER A 285 -19.80 9.56 15.68
CA SER A 285 -19.34 8.92 14.41
C SER A 285 -18.62 7.55 14.45
N LYS A 286 -19.10 6.61 13.62
CA LYS A 286 -18.39 5.37 13.27
C LYS A 286 -17.00 5.70 12.70
N GLY A 287 -15.98 4.91 13.05
CA GLY A 287 -14.63 5.07 12.47
C GLY A 287 -14.62 4.72 10.98
N PRO A 288 -13.60 5.19 10.21
CA PRO A 288 -13.49 4.84 8.80
C PRO A 288 -13.27 3.35 8.59
N THR A 289 -13.51 2.88 7.37
CA THR A 289 -13.01 1.57 6.91
C THR A 289 -11.50 1.52 7.12
N GLN A 290 -11.00 0.48 7.80
CA GLN A 290 -9.62 0.43 8.27
C GLN A 290 -8.62 0.10 7.16
N PHE A 291 -9.03 -0.62 6.12
CA PHE A 291 -8.15 -1.02 5.04
C PHE A 291 -8.82 -0.96 3.67
N VAL A 292 -8.37 -0.07 2.78
CA VAL A 292 -8.84 0.00 1.39
C VAL A 292 -7.76 -0.56 0.49
N LEU A 293 -8.02 -1.71 -0.14
CA LEU A 293 -7.11 -2.32 -1.12
C LEU A 293 -7.47 -1.87 -2.53
N ILE A 294 -6.52 -1.24 -3.22
CA ILE A 294 -6.66 -0.94 -4.65
C ILE A 294 -6.15 -2.12 -5.47
N SER A 295 -7.07 -2.75 -6.19
CA SER A 295 -6.83 -3.83 -7.13
C SER A 295 -7.24 -3.39 -8.55
N CYS A 296 -7.23 -4.33 -9.50
CA CYS A 296 -7.70 -4.12 -10.87
C CYS A 296 -8.74 -5.16 -11.26
N THR A 297 -9.65 -4.77 -12.15
CA THR A 297 -10.52 -5.74 -12.81
C THR A 297 -9.67 -6.70 -13.67
N PRO A 298 -10.09 -7.97 -13.87
CA PRO A 298 -9.30 -8.95 -14.62
C PRO A 298 -8.92 -8.50 -16.04
N ASP A 299 -9.80 -7.72 -16.65
CA ASP A 299 -9.72 -7.23 -18.02
C ASP A 299 -8.93 -5.92 -18.17
N ALA A 300 -8.53 -5.27 -17.07
CA ALA A 300 -7.90 -3.95 -17.13
C ALA A 300 -6.54 -3.95 -17.88
N PHE A 301 -5.78 -5.03 -17.77
CA PHE A 301 -4.41 -5.13 -18.33
C PHE A 301 -4.19 -6.35 -19.22
N GLY A 302 -5.24 -7.14 -19.48
CA GLY A 302 -5.13 -8.43 -20.15
C GLY A 302 -4.36 -9.47 -19.33
N GLU A 303 -4.25 -10.68 -19.86
CA GLU A 303 -3.45 -11.74 -19.26
C GLU A 303 -1.98 -11.53 -19.64
N PHE A 304 -1.11 -11.37 -18.64
CA PHE A 304 0.33 -11.40 -18.87
C PHE A 304 1.05 -12.09 -17.72
N GLU A 305 2.06 -12.87 -18.10
CA GLU A 305 2.90 -13.59 -17.18
C GLU A 305 4.05 -12.68 -16.73
N THR A 306 4.28 -12.66 -15.42
CA THR A 306 5.43 -12.02 -14.82
C THR A 306 6.46 -13.10 -14.48
N PRO A 307 7.73 -12.76 -14.21
CA PRO A 307 8.72 -13.72 -13.73
C PRO A 307 8.29 -14.49 -12.47
N PHE A 308 7.23 -14.03 -11.81
CA PHE A 308 6.74 -14.52 -10.55
C PHE A 308 5.28 -15.04 -10.64
N GLY A 309 4.72 -15.22 -11.84
CA GLY A 309 3.35 -15.70 -12.06
C GLY A 309 2.45 -14.68 -12.73
N GLU A 310 1.19 -15.05 -12.96
CA GLU A 310 0.23 -14.18 -13.66
C GLU A 310 -0.12 -12.95 -12.81
N PHE A 311 -0.05 -11.75 -13.40
CA PHE A 311 -0.31 -10.50 -12.69
C PHE A 311 -1.70 -10.46 -12.03
N ASN A 312 -2.74 -10.88 -12.75
CA ASN A 312 -4.09 -10.98 -12.20
C ASN A 312 -4.14 -11.96 -11.02
N GLY A 313 -3.46 -13.11 -11.13
CA GLY A 313 -3.31 -14.06 -10.03
C GLY A 313 -2.71 -13.43 -8.77
N LEU A 314 -1.67 -12.59 -8.91
CA LEU A 314 -1.07 -11.86 -7.78
C LEU A 314 -2.03 -10.88 -7.13
N LYS A 315 -2.83 -10.18 -7.94
CA LYS A 315 -3.87 -9.28 -7.42
C LYS A 315 -4.96 -10.08 -6.69
N ARG A 316 -5.42 -11.22 -7.20
CA ARG A 316 -6.38 -12.09 -6.50
C ARG A 316 -5.84 -12.69 -5.21
N GLN A 317 -4.56 -13.07 -5.19
CA GLN A 317 -3.88 -13.47 -3.94
C GLN A 317 -3.93 -12.35 -2.90
N SER A 318 -3.65 -11.11 -3.31
CA SER A 318 -3.70 -9.96 -2.40
C SER A 318 -5.11 -9.70 -1.86
N GLU A 319 -6.14 -9.86 -2.69
CA GLU A 319 -7.55 -9.71 -2.27
C GLU A 319 -7.95 -10.79 -1.28
N TYR A 320 -7.51 -12.04 -1.52
CA TYR A 320 -7.77 -13.16 -0.62
C TYR A 320 -7.14 -12.95 0.76
N ILE A 321 -5.92 -12.42 0.82
CA ILE A 321 -5.21 -12.17 2.09
C ILE A 321 -5.99 -11.22 2.99
N VAL A 322 -6.70 -10.23 2.44
CA VAL A 322 -7.50 -9.30 3.24
C VAL A 322 -8.56 -10.06 4.06
N ASN A 323 -9.15 -11.11 3.49
CA ASN A 323 -10.15 -11.94 4.17
C ASN A 323 -9.58 -12.79 5.33
N GLU A 324 -8.25 -12.97 5.40
CA GLU A 324 -7.59 -13.64 6.53
C GLU A 324 -7.58 -12.80 7.82
N PHE A 325 -8.00 -11.53 7.76
CA PHE A 325 -7.98 -10.58 8.87
C PHE A 325 -9.39 -10.09 9.24
N PRO A 326 -10.28 -10.96 9.78
CA PRO A 326 -11.69 -10.60 10.06
C PRO A 326 -11.85 -9.50 11.12
N SER A 327 -10.81 -9.24 11.92
CA SER A 327 -10.78 -8.16 12.90
C SER A 327 -10.60 -6.75 12.29
N ILE A 328 -10.27 -6.67 10.99
CA ILE A 328 -10.02 -5.43 10.26
C ILE A 328 -11.16 -5.21 9.26
N THR A 329 -11.81 -4.05 9.34
CA THR A 329 -12.81 -3.65 8.34
C THR A 329 -12.09 -3.25 7.06
N HIS A 330 -12.54 -3.77 5.92
CA HIS A 330 -11.81 -3.57 4.68
C HIS A 330 -12.73 -3.32 3.48
N THR A 331 -12.19 -2.75 2.41
CA THR A 331 -12.87 -2.65 1.12
C THR A 331 -11.87 -2.96 0.02
N VAL A 332 -12.24 -3.81 -0.93
CA VAL A 332 -11.42 -4.11 -2.10
C VAL A 332 -12.05 -3.41 -3.31
N LEU A 333 -11.32 -2.47 -3.90
CA LEU A 333 -11.73 -1.76 -5.10
C LEU A 333 -10.98 -2.31 -6.31
N GLN A 334 -11.68 -3.08 -7.15
CA GLN A 334 -11.18 -3.50 -8.46
C GLN A 334 -11.42 -2.38 -9.46
N MET A 335 -10.40 -1.55 -9.66
CA MET A 335 -10.49 -0.43 -10.59
C MET A 335 -10.52 -0.92 -12.04
N GLY A 336 -11.40 -0.33 -12.84
CA GLY A 336 -11.37 -0.46 -14.29
C GLY A 336 -10.06 0.06 -14.88
N ARG A 337 -9.88 -0.10 -16.20
CA ARG A 337 -8.68 0.35 -16.87
C ARG A 337 -8.53 1.86 -16.75
N TYR A 338 -7.38 2.31 -16.23
CA TYR A 338 -7.07 3.73 -16.17
C TYR A 338 -6.94 4.32 -17.56
N ASP A 339 -7.80 5.27 -17.89
CA ASP A 339 -7.79 5.97 -19.18
C ASP A 339 -7.89 7.48 -18.96
N GLU A 340 -6.83 8.21 -19.32
CA GLU A 340 -6.76 9.67 -19.24
C GLU A 340 -7.66 10.36 -20.27
N ARG A 341 -8.19 9.61 -21.26
CA ARG A 341 -9.15 10.13 -22.24
C ARG A 341 -10.57 10.18 -21.71
N VAL A 342 -10.85 9.49 -20.60
CA VAL A 342 -12.15 9.58 -19.91
C VAL A 342 -12.18 10.90 -19.14
N GLU A 343 -13.26 11.65 -19.30
CA GLU A 343 -13.44 12.93 -18.61
C GLU A 343 -13.40 12.75 -17.08
N GLU A 344 -12.87 13.76 -16.39
CA GLU A 344 -12.81 13.80 -14.93
C GLU A 344 -14.17 14.20 -14.34
N GLY A 345 -14.48 13.73 -13.13
CA GLY A 345 -15.67 14.15 -12.38
C GLY A 345 -16.95 13.42 -12.78
N LEU A 346 -16.85 12.33 -13.56
CA LEU A 346 -17.98 11.48 -13.91
C LEU A 346 -18.49 10.69 -12.70
N GLU A 347 -19.73 10.21 -12.77
CA GLU A 347 -20.30 9.34 -11.74
C GLU A 347 -19.55 8.00 -11.67
N ILE A 348 -19.20 7.56 -10.46
CA ILE A 348 -18.50 6.28 -10.25
C ILE A 348 -19.56 5.20 -10.02
N TYR A 349 -19.55 4.19 -10.89
CA TYR A 349 -20.37 3.00 -10.73
C TYR A 349 -19.64 1.99 -9.85
N HIS A 350 -20.39 1.42 -8.89
CA HIS A 350 -19.96 0.32 -8.04
C HIS A 350 -20.76 -0.93 -8.40
N GLU A 351 -20.09 -1.94 -8.94
CA GLU A 351 -20.68 -3.26 -9.21
C GLU A 351 -20.08 -4.30 -8.28
N GLU A 352 -20.87 -5.31 -7.90
CA GLU A 352 -20.34 -6.45 -7.15
C GLU A 352 -19.32 -7.20 -8.03
N ALA A 353 -18.13 -7.44 -7.49
CA ALA A 353 -17.10 -8.13 -8.25
C ALA A 353 -17.45 -9.60 -8.40
N LEU A 354 -17.25 -10.15 -9.60
CA LEU A 354 -17.39 -11.59 -9.81
C LEU A 354 -16.40 -12.38 -8.96
N ASP A 355 -16.80 -13.59 -8.59
CA ASP A 355 -15.89 -14.59 -8.07
C ASP A 355 -14.98 -15.12 -9.19
N ASP A 356 -13.87 -14.42 -9.36
CA ASP A 356 -12.83 -14.64 -10.37
C ASP A 356 -11.58 -15.34 -9.78
N THR A 357 -11.73 -15.98 -8.62
CA THR A 357 -10.62 -16.57 -7.87
C THR A 357 -10.78 -18.10 -7.76
N GLU A 358 -9.71 -18.85 -8.03
CA GLU A 358 -9.66 -20.30 -7.82
C GLU A 358 -8.46 -20.69 -6.95
N ILE A 359 -8.53 -21.82 -6.26
CA ILE A 359 -7.42 -22.33 -5.45
C ILE A 359 -6.89 -23.59 -6.13
N VAL A 360 -5.70 -23.50 -6.72
CA VAL A 360 -5.02 -24.63 -7.39
C VAL A 360 -3.80 -24.99 -6.56
N ASP A 361 -3.74 -26.23 -6.06
CA ASP A 361 -2.64 -26.73 -5.22
C ASP A 361 -2.33 -25.87 -3.98
N GLY A 362 -3.36 -25.23 -3.41
CA GLY A 362 -3.24 -24.34 -2.26
C GLY A 362 -2.72 -22.94 -2.59
N VAL A 363 -2.54 -22.62 -3.87
CA VAL A 363 -2.19 -21.29 -4.37
C VAL A 363 -3.46 -20.65 -4.93
N VAL A 364 -3.75 -19.43 -4.51
CA VAL A 364 -4.86 -18.64 -5.05
C VAL A 364 -4.47 -18.14 -6.45
N CYS A 365 -5.29 -18.41 -7.45
CA CYS A 365 -5.07 -18.08 -8.85
C CYS A 365 -6.29 -17.32 -9.40
N ALA A 366 -6.11 -16.62 -10.51
CA ALA A 366 -7.24 -16.10 -11.26
C ALA A 366 -7.91 -17.26 -12.01
N LYS A 367 -9.25 -17.33 -12.00
CA LYS A 367 -10.00 -18.31 -12.79
C LYS A 367 -9.68 -18.12 -14.27
N LYS A 368 -9.13 -19.15 -14.92
CA LYS A 368 -8.97 -19.14 -16.37
C LYS A 368 -10.34 -19.19 -17.05
N ALA A 369 -10.53 -18.40 -18.09
CA ALA A 369 -11.74 -18.48 -18.90
C ALA A 369 -11.81 -19.87 -19.57
N GLU A 370 -12.90 -20.62 -19.32
CA GLU A 370 -13.12 -21.90 -20.02
C GLU A 370 -13.36 -21.65 -21.51
N GLY A 371 -12.51 -22.25 -22.35
CA GLY A 371 -12.58 -22.21 -23.81
C GLY A 371 -11.78 -21.05 -24.39
N GLY A 372 -10.61 -21.36 -24.97
CA GLY A 372 -9.57 -20.44 -25.50
C GLY A 372 -9.95 -19.45 -26.61
N LYS A 373 -11.15 -18.88 -26.57
CA LYS A 373 -11.37 -17.53 -27.05
C LYS A 373 -10.78 -16.62 -26.00
N GLU A 374 -9.84 -15.75 -26.41
CA GLU A 374 -9.52 -14.54 -25.66
C GLU A 374 -10.86 -13.94 -25.21
N ARG A 375 -11.20 -14.07 -23.92
CA ARG A 375 -12.26 -13.25 -23.36
C ARG A 375 -11.70 -11.84 -23.40
N SER A 376 -11.89 -11.16 -24.52
CA SER A 376 -12.36 -9.80 -24.37
C SER A 376 -13.63 -9.91 -23.51
N ILE A 377 -13.45 -9.66 -22.22
CA ILE A 377 -14.31 -8.71 -21.53
C ILE A 377 -15.78 -9.19 -21.52
N TRP A 378 -16.13 -10.01 -20.52
CA TRP A 378 -17.53 -10.18 -20.08
C TRP A 378 -18.50 -10.69 -21.16
N ASP A 379 -19.74 -11.05 -20.81
CA ASP A 379 -20.72 -11.59 -21.78
C ASP A 379 -21.26 -10.51 -22.74
N ASP A 380 -20.78 -9.27 -22.59
CA ASP A 380 -21.26 -8.07 -23.27
C ASP A 380 -20.18 -7.37 -24.13
N GLY A 381 -18.90 -7.75 -24.01
CA GLY A 381 -17.80 -7.14 -24.78
C GLY A 381 -17.37 -5.76 -24.29
N VAL A 382 -17.75 -5.36 -23.07
CA VAL A 382 -17.74 -3.96 -22.65
C VAL A 382 -16.57 -3.57 -21.73
N GLU A 383 -15.65 -2.75 -22.22
CA GLU A 383 -14.44 -2.35 -21.48
C GLU A 383 -14.79 -1.32 -20.39
N ARG A 384 -14.49 -1.66 -19.13
CA ARG A 384 -14.65 -0.76 -17.99
C ARG A 384 -13.43 0.15 -17.86
N ARG A 385 -13.67 1.45 -17.87
CA ARG A 385 -12.62 2.48 -17.81
C ARG A 385 -12.89 3.48 -16.69
N ILE A 386 -11.81 4.05 -16.15
CA ILE A 386 -11.89 5.06 -15.10
C ILE A 386 -10.77 6.10 -15.25
N ASN A 387 -11.10 7.37 -15.02
CA ASN A 387 -10.08 8.40 -14.87
C ASN A 387 -9.36 8.22 -13.52
N ARG A 388 -8.05 8.47 -13.46
CA ARG A 388 -7.29 8.29 -12.20
C ARG A 388 -7.73 9.25 -11.09
N ARG A 389 -8.21 10.44 -11.41
CA ARG A 389 -8.75 11.37 -10.42
C ARG A 389 -10.03 10.85 -9.80
N ASP A 390 -10.92 10.24 -10.61
CA ASP A 390 -12.14 9.60 -10.11
C ASP A 390 -11.83 8.32 -9.33
N ALA A 391 -10.83 7.55 -9.74
CA ALA A 391 -10.35 6.41 -8.95
C ALA A 391 -9.77 6.84 -7.60
N ALA A 392 -9.08 7.99 -7.55
CA ALA A 392 -8.60 8.57 -6.29
C ALA A 392 -9.75 9.02 -5.39
N ARG A 393 -10.81 9.61 -5.98
CA ARG A 393 -12.05 9.93 -5.25
C ARG A 393 -12.71 8.66 -4.70
N ALA A 394 -12.89 7.63 -5.52
CA ALA A 394 -13.45 6.33 -5.11
C ALA A 394 -12.67 5.71 -3.93
N ALA A 395 -11.34 5.77 -3.96
CA ALA A 395 -10.49 5.23 -2.89
C ALA A 395 -10.70 5.94 -1.54
N VAL A 396 -10.95 7.26 -1.57
CA VAL A 396 -11.22 8.04 -0.36
C VAL A 396 -12.67 7.86 0.10
N GLU A 397 -13.63 7.82 -0.82
CA GLU A 397 -15.04 7.56 -0.53
C GLU A 397 -15.25 6.18 0.13
N ALA A 398 -14.48 5.17 -0.28
CA ALA A 398 -14.51 3.84 0.34
C ALA A 398 -14.10 3.81 1.83
N LEU A 399 -13.39 4.83 2.32
CA LEU A 399 -13.14 4.98 3.77
C LEU A 399 -14.40 5.35 4.54
N LEU A 400 -15.35 6.01 3.88
CA LEU A 400 -16.52 6.63 4.48
C LEU A 400 -17.83 5.91 4.15
N ASP A 401 -17.83 5.12 3.08
CA ASP A 401 -19.01 4.37 2.64
C ASP A 401 -19.24 3.13 3.51
N ASP A 402 -20.44 3.00 4.06
CA ASP A 402 -20.87 1.84 4.83
C ASP A 402 -21.29 0.69 3.89
N ASP A 403 -21.77 1.00 2.69
CA ASP A 403 -22.26 0.01 1.72
C ASP A 403 -21.12 -0.75 1.04
N LEU A 404 -19.89 -0.23 1.10
CA LEU A 404 -18.68 -0.85 0.56
C LEU A 404 -17.86 -1.62 1.61
N GLU A 405 -18.24 -1.54 2.89
CA GLU A 405 -17.48 -2.17 3.97
C GLU A 405 -17.56 -3.70 3.91
N ASN A 406 -16.40 -4.34 4.02
CA ASN A 406 -16.16 -5.78 3.91
C ASN A 406 -16.62 -6.36 2.56
N ARG A 407 -16.58 -5.54 1.50
CA ARG A 407 -16.97 -5.94 0.15
C ARG A 407 -15.83 -5.77 -0.84
N LYS A 408 -15.93 -6.59 -1.89
CA LYS A 408 -15.12 -6.52 -3.10
C LYS A 408 -16.01 -5.99 -4.22
N VAL A 409 -15.67 -4.84 -4.77
CA VAL A 409 -16.47 -4.15 -5.79
C VAL A 409 -15.60 -3.74 -6.96
N GLN A 410 -16.22 -3.64 -8.13
CA GLN A 410 -15.62 -3.06 -9.32
C GLN A 410 -15.99 -1.59 -9.41
N CYS A 411 -15.01 -0.75 -9.73
CA CYS A 411 -15.15 0.70 -9.78
C CYS A 411 -14.77 1.22 -11.15
N TYR A 412 -15.70 1.90 -11.81
CA TYR A 412 -15.48 2.47 -13.13
C TYR A 412 -16.41 3.66 -13.39
N THR A 413 -16.06 4.53 -14.34
CA THR A 413 -16.90 5.70 -14.72
C THR A 413 -17.45 5.59 -16.13
N TYR A 414 -16.82 4.76 -16.96
CA TYR A 414 -17.20 4.59 -18.36
C TYR A 414 -17.19 3.13 -18.77
N ARG A 415 -18.17 2.78 -19.60
CA ARG A 415 -18.48 1.41 -20.02
C ARG A 415 -18.65 1.43 -21.55
N ARG A 416 -17.75 0.78 -22.30
CA ARG A 416 -17.72 0.83 -23.79
C ARG A 416 -17.74 -0.50 -24.50
#